data_AF-A0A452R127-F1
#
_entry.id   AF-A0A452R127-F1
#
_cell.length_a   1.000
_cell.length_b   1.000
_cell.length_c   1.000
_cell.angle_alpha   90.00
_cell.angle_beta   90.00
_cell.angle_gamma   90.00
#
_symmetry.space_group_name_H-M   'P 1'
#
loop_
_entity.id
_entity.type
_entity.pdbx_description
1 polymer ?
#
loop_
_entity_poly.entity_id
_entity_poly.type
_entity_poly.pdbx_seq_one_letter_code
_entity_poly.pdbx_strand_id
1 'polypeptide(L)'
;MLELSAPVLEPPKAALSPSQTEAPEDEEDYTGLCHPECGDKGCDGPKADQCLNCVHFSLGSVKTSRKCVSVCPLGYFGDTAARRCRRCYKGCETCSGRSPVQCLSCRRGFYHHQEMHTCVTFCPTGFYADESQKTCLKCHPSCKKCVDEPEKCTVCKEGFSFARGSCIPDCEPGTYFDSELIKCGECHHTCQTCVGPSREECIHCAANFHFQDWKCVPACGEGFYPEEMPGLPHKVCRRCDESCLSCEGSSRNCSRCKTGFTLLGSTCITNHTCSNADETFCEMVKSNRLCERKLFIQFCCRTCLLAG
;
A
#
# COMPACT_ATOMS: atom_id res chain seq x y z
N MET A 1 -64.13 -17.89 41.15
CA MET A 1 -65.29 -18.78 40.88
C MET A 1 -64.79 -19.74 39.81
N LEU A 2 -64.34 -20.98 40.10
CA LEU A 2 -65.14 -22.17 40.49
C LEU A 2 -66.39 -22.24 39.58
N GLU A 3 -66.60 -23.22 38.70
CA GLU A 3 -66.61 -24.68 38.85
C GLU A 3 -66.42 -25.36 37.47
N LEU A 4 -65.66 -26.46 37.30
CA LEU A 4 -65.90 -27.87 37.68
C LEU A 4 -67.12 -28.51 36.99
N SER A 5 -66.84 -29.46 36.10
CA SER A 5 -67.81 -30.43 35.57
C SER A 5 -67.23 -31.84 35.69
N ALA A 6 -67.97 -32.69 36.41
CA ALA A 6 -67.91 -34.15 36.48
C ALA A 6 -69.36 -34.61 36.81
N PRO A 7 -69.74 -35.91 36.92
CA PRO A 7 -69.06 -37.19 36.66
C PRO A 7 -69.99 -38.25 35.96
N VAL A 8 -69.69 -39.56 36.16
CA VAL A 8 -70.54 -40.81 36.12
C VAL A 8 -70.18 -41.78 34.96
N LEU A 9 -69.51 -42.94 35.14
CA LEU A 9 -69.74 -44.23 35.86
C LEU A 9 -70.31 -45.38 34.96
N GLU A 10 -69.72 -46.56 35.12
CA GLU A 10 -69.69 -47.85 34.36
C GLU A 10 -70.99 -48.74 34.47
N PRO A 11 -70.98 -50.10 34.25
CA PRO A 11 -70.84 -51.01 33.06
C PRO A 11 -72.08 -51.99 32.93
N PRO A 12 -72.18 -53.10 32.11
CA PRO A 12 -71.51 -54.41 32.37
C PRO A 12 -71.32 -55.45 31.19
N LYS A 13 -70.45 -56.45 31.46
CA LYS A 13 -70.47 -57.93 31.22
C LYS A 13 -70.69 -58.62 29.84
N ALA A 14 -69.70 -59.47 29.52
CA ALA A 14 -69.74 -60.90 29.09
C ALA A 14 -70.45 -61.28 27.76
N ALA A 15 -70.02 -62.24 26.93
CA ALA A 15 -68.90 -63.18 26.86
C ALA A 15 -68.87 -63.75 25.42
N LEU A 16 -67.70 -64.13 24.90
CA LEU A 16 -67.47 -65.39 24.16
C LEU A 16 -65.96 -65.49 23.84
N SER A 17 -65.28 -66.46 24.43
CA SER A 17 -63.95 -66.94 24.04
C SER A 17 -64.12 -68.14 23.07
N PRO A 18 -63.05 -68.80 22.55
CA PRO A 18 -61.66 -68.40 22.44
C PRO A 18 -61.10 -68.65 21.02
N SER A 19 -59.89 -68.15 20.74
CA SER A 19 -58.85 -68.95 20.09
C SER A 19 -57.53 -68.23 20.31
N GLN A 20 -56.75 -68.76 21.25
CA GLN A 20 -55.34 -68.45 21.36
C GLN A 20 -54.67 -68.97 20.09
N THR A 21 -54.08 -68.07 19.32
CA THR A 21 -52.91 -68.41 18.52
C THR A 21 -51.83 -67.45 19.00
N GLU A 22 -50.94 -67.96 19.84
CA GLU A 22 -49.60 -67.41 19.99
C GLU A 22 -48.98 -67.41 18.60
N ALA A 23 -48.85 -66.23 18.00
CA ALA A 23 -48.00 -66.03 16.83
C ALA A 23 -46.62 -65.59 17.36
N PRO A 24 -45.52 -66.16 16.84
CA PRO A 24 -44.19 -65.74 17.24
C PRO A 24 -43.99 -64.27 16.86
N GLU A 25 -43.24 -63.54 17.67
CA GLU A 25 -42.60 -62.31 17.24
C GLU A 25 -41.60 -62.68 16.14
N ASP A 26 -42.07 -62.78 14.89
CA ASP A 26 -41.19 -62.88 13.74
C ASP A 26 -40.48 -61.52 13.61
N GLU A 27 -39.18 -61.50 13.89
CA GLU A 27 -38.31 -60.43 13.43
C GLU A 27 -38.37 -60.43 11.89
N GLU A 28 -39.29 -59.62 11.34
CA GLU A 28 -39.37 -59.38 9.91
C GLU A 28 -38.13 -58.59 9.48
N ASP A 29 -37.02 -59.30 9.26
CA ASP A 29 -35.85 -58.79 8.57
C ASP A 29 -36.33 -58.21 7.22
N TYR A 30 -36.18 -56.89 7.07
CA TYR A 30 -36.62 -56.19 5.87
C TYR A 30 -35.88 -56.75 4.63
N THR A 31 -36.61 -57.50 3.79
CA THR A 31 -36.07 -58.17 2.59
C THR A 31 -36.10 -57.29 1.33
N GLY A 32 -36.40 -55.99 1.47
CA GLY A 32 -36.44 -55.05 0.36
C GLY A 32 -35.07 -54.49 -0.04
N LEU A 33 -35.04 -53.70 -1.12
CA LEU A 33 -33.81 -53.05 -1.57
C LEU A 33 -33.43 -51.91 -0.63
N CYS A 34 -32.21 -51.99 -0.08
CA CYS A 34 -31.63 -50.92 0.73
C CYS A 34 -31.29 -49.69 -0.10
N HIS A 35 -31.23 -48.54 0.58
CA HIS A 35 -30.71 -47.31 -0.01
C HIS A 35 -29.26 -47.53 -0.51
N PRO A 36 -28.85 -46.96 -1.66
CA PRO A 36 -27.50 -47.18 -2.23
C PRO A 36 -26.33 -46.70 -1.34
N GLU A 37 -26.61 -45.88 -0.32
CA GLU A 37 -25.63 -45.44 0.67
C GLU A 37 -25.54 -46.35 1.90
N CYS A 38 -26.40 -47.36 2.01
CA CYS A 38 -26.31 -48.39 3.04
C CYS A 38 -25.17 -49.34 2.70
N GLY A 39 -24.36 -49.67 3.70
CA GLY A 39 -23.24 -50.58 3.52
C GLY A 39 -23.64 -52.05 3.60
N ASP A 40 -22.60 -52.85 3.72
CA ASP A 40 -22.60 -54.32 3.72
C ASP A 40 -23.30 -54.96 4.94
N LYS A 41 -23.76 -54.18 5.93
CA LYS A 41 -24.53 -54.71 7.07
C LYS A 41 -26.04 -54.71 6.85
N GLY A 42 -26.54 -54.18 5.73
CA GLY A 42 -27.96 -54.14 5.44
C GLY A 42 -28.70 -52.91 6.00
N CYS A 43 -30.03 -52.95 5.95
CA CYS A 43 -30.91 -51.86 6.32
C CYS A 43 -32.24 -52.39 6.89
N ASP A 44 -32.88 -51.57 7.72
CA ASP A 44 -34.20 -51.85 8.29
C ASP A 44 -35.33 -51.21 7.44
N GLY A 45 -34.98 -50.69 6.25
CA GLY A 45 -35.91 -50.06 5.32
C GLY A 45 -35.23 -49.33 4.16
N PRO A 46 -36.01 -48.82 3.20
CA PRO A 46 -35.49 -48.30 1.93
C PRO A 46 -34.85 -46.91 2.03
N LYS A 47 -34.99 -46.21 3.16
CA LYS A 47 -34.52 -44.83 3.31
C LYS A 47 -33.08 -44.78 3.84
N ALA A 48 -32.36 -43.71 3.49
CA ALA A 48 -30.97 -43.50 3.89
C ALA A 48 -30.75 -43.33 5.41
N ASP A 49 -31.81 -43.11 6.19
CA ASP A 49 -31.80 -43.03 7.66
C ASP A 49 -32.07 -44.38 8.34
N GLN A 50 -32.38 -45.42 7.57
CA GLN A 50 -32.67 -46.79 8.06
C GLN A 50 -31.51 -47.76 7.77
N CYS A 51 -30.33 -47.26 7.43
CA CYS A 51 -29.16 -48.10 7.20
C CYS A 51 -28.45 -48.50 8.50
N LEU A 52 -28.04 -49.76 8.63
CA LEU A 52 -27.27 -50.24 9.78
C LEU A 52 -25.83 -49.72 9.77
N ASN A 53 -25.23 -49.61 8.58
CA ASN A 53 -23.95 -48.92 8.33
C ASN A 53 -24.01 -48.11 7.02
N CYS A 54 -23.08 -47.15 6.87
CA CYS A 54 -22.97 -46.34 5.68
C CYS A 54 -21.76 -46.75 4.85
N VAL A 55 -21.88 -46.69 3.52
CA VAL A 55 -20.76 -46.86 2.58
C VAL A 55 -19.74 -45.72 2.77
N HIS A 56 -20.22 -44.48 2.71
CA HIS A 56 -19.39 -43.28 2.76
C HIS A 56 -19.38 -42.62 4.16
N PHE A 57 -20.35 -41.75 4.45
CA PHE A 57 -20.38 -40.99 5.70
C PHE A 57 -21.74 -41.08 6.39
N SER A 58 -21.70 -41.16 7.72
CA SER A 58 -22.88 -40.94 8.56
C SER A 58 -23.05 -39.44 8.87
N LEU A 59 -24.27 -38.91 8.76
CA LEU A 59 -24.66 -37.57 9.17
C LEU A 59 -25.56 -37.66 10.41
N GLY A 60 -25.22 -36.90 11.46
CA GLY A 60 -25.95 -36.92 12.72
C GLY A 60 -25.48 -38.01 13.69
N SER A 61 -26.25 -38.19 14.76
CA SER A 61 -26.07 -39.19 15.82
C SER A 61 -27.38 -39.93 16.05
N VAL A 62 -27.34 -41.04 16.78
CA VAL A 62 -28.53 -41.87 17.12
C VAL A 62 -29.64 -41.02 17.77
N LYS A 63 -29.28 -39.99 18.53
CA LYS A 63 -30.23 -39.04 19.16
C LYS A 63 -30.86 -38.01 18.22
N THR A 64 -30.39 -37.90 16.99
CA THR A 64 -30.70 -36.81 16.04
C THR A 64 -31.08 -37.32 14.65
N SER A 65 -31.46 -38.61 14.55
CA SER A 65 -31.62 -39.38 13.31
C SER A 65 -30.33 -39.47 12.49
N ARG A 66 -29.76 -40.67 12.38
CA ARG A 66 -28.52 -40.92 11.61
C ARG A 66 -28.92 -41.14 10.16
N LYS A 67 -28.33 -40.38 9.22
CA LYS A 67 -28.54 -40.55 7.78
C LYS A 67 -27.24 -40.83 7.04
N CYS A 68 -27.22 -41.79 6.14
CA CYS A 68 -26.07 -42.05 5.28
C CYS A 68 -26.04 -41.10 4.08
N VAL A 69 -24.88 -40.50 3.82
CA VAL A 69 -24.66 -39.54 2.74
C VAL A 69 -23.31 -39.80 2.05
N SER A 70 -23.27 -39.61 0.73
CA SER A 70 -22.04 -39.72 -0.07
C SER A 70 -21.11 -38.51 0.12
N VAL A 71 -21.69 -37.31 0.27
CA VAL A 71 -20.97 -36.06 0.49
C VAL A 71 -21.55 -35.33 1.70
N CYS A 72 -20.67 -34.81 2.57
CA CYS A 72 -21.11 -34.05 3.72
C CYS A 72 -21.71 -32.69 3.31
N PRO A 73 -22.86 -32.30 3.88
CA PRO A 73 -23.50 -31.03 3.55
C PRO A 73 -22.71 -29.84 4.11
N LEU A 74 -23.03 -28.63 3.63
CA LEU A 74 -22.41 -27.39 4.08
C LEU A 74 -22.45 -27.24 5.62
N GLY A 75 -21.35 -26.77 6.18
CA GLY A 75 -21.10 -26.70 7.62
C GLY A 75 -20.60 -28.00 8.24
N TYR A 76 -20.37 -29.05 7.44
CA TYR A 76 -19.75 -30.31 7.86
C TYR A 76 -18.60 -30.70 6.93
N PHE A 77 -17.59 -31.37 7.48
CA PHE A 77 -16.52 -32.01 6.74
C PHE A 77 -16.55 -33.52 6.96
N GLY A 78 -16.09 -34.28 5.96
CA GLY A 78 -15.98 -35.73 6.06
C GLY A 78 -14.75 -36.13 6.87
N ASP A 79 -14.98 -36.68 8.06
CA ASP A 79 -13.90 -37.34 8.83
C ASP A 79 -13.77 -38.78 8.33
N THR A 80 -12.71 -39.05 7.57
CA THR A 80 -12.45 -40.36 6.95
C THR A 80 -12.09 -41.43 7.98
N ALA A 81 -11.45 -41.05 9.10
CA ALA A 81 -11.11 -41.99 10.17
C ALA A 81 -12.37 -42.48 10.90
N ALA A 82 -13.36 -41.59 11.09
CA ALA A 82 -14.62 -41.91 11.77
C ALA A 82 -15.77 -42.29 10.81
N ARG A 83 -15.56 -42.21 9.48
CA ARG A 83 -16.61 -42.31 8.43
C ARG A 83 -17.88 -41.54 8.80
N ARG A 84 -17.71 -40.30 9.25
CA ARG A 84 -18.80 -39.43 9.73
C ARG A 84 -18.59 -37.99 9.33
N CYS A 85 -19.67 -37.32 8.96
CA CYS A 85 -19.70 -35.88 8.80
C CYS A 85 -19.60 -35.17 10.15
N ARG A 86 -18.50 -34.45 10.38
CA ARG A 86 -18.29 -33.65 11.59
C ARG A 86 -18.52 -32.17 11.29
N ARG A 87 -19.11 -31.46 12.25
CA ARG A 87 -19.42 -30.04 12.09
C ARG A 87 -18.14 -29.21 12.03
N CYS A 88 -18.10 -28.24 11.11
CA CYS A 88 -17.08 -27.21 11.05
C CYS A 88 -17.08 -26.29 12.28
N TYR A 89 -16.01 -25.52 12.45
CA TYR A 89 -15.96 -24.45 13.45
C TYR A 89 -17.06 -23.39 13.22
N LYS A 90 -17.43 -22.65 14.27
CA LYS A 90 -18.49 -21.64 14.20
C LYS A 90 -18.18 -20.58 13.13
N GLY A 91 -19.20 -20.18 12.37
CA GLY A 91 -19.07 -19.19 11.29
C GLY A 91 -18.52 -19.75 9.97
N CYS A 92 -17.96 -20.97 9.97
CA CYS A 92 -17.45 -21.62 8.78
C CYS A 92 -18.57 -22.33 7.99
N GLU A 93 -18.53 -22.20 6.66
CA GLU A 93 -19.45 -22.85 5.73
C GLU A 93 -18.82 -24.10 5.10
N THR A 94 -17.56 -24.02 4.66
CA THR A 94 -16.79 -25.20 4.23
C THR A 94 -15.46 -25.26 4.95
N CYS A 95 -15.07 -26.44 5.43
CA CYS A 95 -13.85 -26.62 6.20
C CYS A 95 -13.14 -27.92 5.81
N SER A 96 -11.82 -27.95 5.95
CA SER A 96 -11.02 -29.18 5.86
C SER A 96 -10.95 -29.92 7.19
N GLY A 97 -11.35 -29.26 8.28
CA GLY A 97 -11.32 -29.86 9.61
C GLY A 97 -12.06 -29.04 10.66
N ARG A 98 -11.85 -29.42 11.91
CA ARG A 98 -12.61 -28.91 13.06
C ARG A 98 -11.99 -27.66 13.69
N SER A 99 -10.73 -27.40 13.36
CA SER A 99 -9.98 -26.25 13.88
C SER A 99 -10.51 -24.94 13.28
N PRO A 100 -10.49 -23.82 14.03
CA PRO A 100 -10.84 -22.51 13.48
C PRO A 100 -10.02 -22.12 12.25
N VAL A 101 -8.75 -22.55 12.18
CA VAL A 101 -7.81 -22.25 11.07
C VAL A 101 -7.93 -23.21 9.88
N GLN A 102 -8.90 -24.12 9.91
CA GLN A 102 -9.14 -25.08 8.83
C GLN A 102 -10.40 -24.71 8.03
N CYS A 103 -10.72 -23.41 7.99
CA CYS A 103 -11.90 -22.92 7.29
C CYS A 103 -11.56 -22.45 5.88
N LEU A 104 -12.28 -23.00 4.90
CA LEU A 104 -12.11 -22.71 3.49
C LEU A 104 -13.08 -21.62 3.01
N SER A 105 -14.32 -21.59 3.52
CA SER A 105 -15.28 -20.53 3.24
C SER A 105 -16.13 -20.15 4.45
N CYS A 106 -16.55 -18.89 4.51
CA CYS A 106 -17.33 -18.34 5.62
C CYS A 106 -18.81 -18.22 5.30
N ARG A 107 -19.65 -18.36 6.33
CA ARG A 107 -21.08 -18.08 6.21
C ARG A 107 -21.33 -16.59 6.01
N ARG A 108 -22.48 -16.25 5.43
CA ARG A 108 -22.95 -14.86 5.29
C ARG A 108 -22.87 -14.11 6.63
N GLY A 109 -22.34 -12.89 6.60
CA GLY A 109 -22.12 -12.06 7.79
C GLY A 109 -20.75 -12.25 8.47
N PHE A 110 -19.90 -13.14 7.95
CA PHE A 110 -18.50 -13.28 8.37
C PHE A 110 -17.57 -12.98 7.20
N TYR A 111 -16.36 -12.52 7.52
CA TYR A 111 -15.29 -12.26 6.57
C TYR A 111 -14.23 -13.35 6.68
N HIS A 112 -13.76 -13.84 5.53
CA HIS A 112 -12.68 -14.82 5.49
C HIS A 112 -11.32 -14.14 5.60
N HIS A 113 -10.55 -14.55 6.60
CA HIS A 113 -9.16 -14.16 6.74
C HIS A 113 -8.27 -15.16 6.02
N GLN A 114 -7.77 -14.79 4.84
CA GLN A 114 -7.04 -15.72 3.98
C GLN A 114 -5.76 -16.28 4.61
N GLU A 115 -5.00 -15.47 5.37
CA GLU A 115 -3.73 -15.94 5.96
C GLU A 115 -3.91 -16.90 7.14
N MET A 116 -4.94 -16.69 7.95
CA MET A 116 -5.22 -17.51 9.13
C MET A 116 -6.19 -18.64 8.80
N HIS A 117 -6.83 -18.61 7.62
CA HIS A 117 -7.92 -19.49 7.20
C HIS A 117 -9.04 -19.57 8.24
N THR A 118 -9.41 -18.41 8.81
CA THR A 118 -10.46 -18.27 9.83
C THR A 118 -11.59 -17.37 9.34
N CYS A 119 -12.76 -17.51 9.95
CA CYS A 119 -13.90 -16.60 9.75
C CYS A 119 -14.05 -15.66 10.94
N VAL A 120 -14.08 -14.36 10.66
CA VAL A 120 -14.20 -13.32 11.69
C VAL A 120 -15.36 -12.39 11.39
N THR A 121 -15.98 -11.82 12.42
CA THR A 121 -17.04 -10.80 12.24
C THR A 121 -16.47 -9.42 11.99
N PHE A 122 -15.28 -9.14 12.55
CA PHE A 122 -14.54 -7.90 12.35
C PHE A 122 -13.11 -8.25 11.97
N CYS A 123 -12.58 -7.61 10.92
CA CYS A 123 -11.21 -7.81 10.51
C CYS A 123 -10.25 -7.24 11.57
N PRO A 124 -9.12 -7.92 11.84
CA PRO A 124 -8.12 -7.46 12.80
C PRO A 124 -7.42 -6.18 12.33
N THR A 125 -6.66 -5.54 13.22
CA THR A 125 -5.89 -4.33 12.88
C THR A 125 -4.92 -4.59 11.73
N GLY A 126 -4.80 -3.63 10.81
CA GLY A 126 -4.05 -3.79 9.57
C GLY A 126 -4.83 -4.43 8.42
N PHE A 127 -6.10 -4.80 8.64
CA PHE A 127 -7.00 -5.32 7.63
C PHE A 127 -8.32 -4.55 7.60
N TYR A 128 -8.96 -4.50 6.44
CA TYR A 128 -10.32 -4.00 6.27
C TYR A 128 -11.23 -5.10 5.72
N ALA A 129 -12.52 -4.95 6.02
CA ALA A 129 -13.56 -5.82 5.52
C ALA A 129 -13.94 -5.37 4.11
N ASP A 130 -13.67 -6.21 3.11
CA ASP A 130 -14.18 -5.98 1.76
C ASP A 130 -15.58 -6.57 1.63
N GLU A 131 -16.56 -5.70 1.39
CA GLU A 131 -17.96 -6.08 1.22
C GLU A 131 -18.20 -6.89 -0.06
N SER A 132 -17.37 -6.70 -1.10
CA SER A 132 -17.55 -7.33 -2.40
C SER A 132 -17.14 -8.81 -2.39
N GLN A 133 -15.99 -9.13 -1.81
CA GLN A 133 -15.47 -10.50 -1.72
C GLN A 133 -15.78 -11.18 -0.38
N LYS A 134 -16.29 -10.43 0.63
CA LYS A 134 -16.47 -10.91 2.01
C LYS A 134 -15.19 -11.49 2.59
N THR A 135 -14.06 -10.83 2.33
CA THR A 135 -12.73 -11.20 2.80
C THR A 135 -12.11 -10.07 3.61
N CYS A 136 -11.18 -10.41 4.50
CA CYS A 136 -10.33 -9.43 5.15
C CYS A 136 -9.10 -9.18 4.26
N LEU A 137 -9.00 -7.96 3.73
CA LEU A 137 -7.87 -7.53 2.89
C LEU A 137 -6.93 -6.63 3.69
N LYS A 138 -5.64 -6.64 3.35
CA LYS A 138 -4.64 -5.81 4.04
C LYS A 138 -4.80 -4.34 3.69
N CYS A 139 -4.62 -3.48 4.69
CA CYS A 139 -4.49 -2.05 4.50
C CYS A 139 -3.16 -1.67 3.84
N HIS A 140 -3.08 -0.45 3.30
CA HIS A 140 -1.81 0.12 2.85
C HIS A 140 -0.77 0.11 3.99
N PRO A 141 0.51 -0.18 3.74
CA PRO A 141 1.54 -0.32 4.76
C PRO A 141 1.70 0.88 5.70
N SER A 142 1.42 2.11 5.26
CA SER A 142 1.43 3.32 6.09
C SER A 142 0.25 3.42 7.08
N CYS A 143 -0.75 2.54 6.91
CA CYS A 143 -2.00 2.59 7.63
C CYS A 143 -2.10 1.52 8.72
N LYS A 144 -2.58 1.92 9.91
CA LYS A 144 -2.89 1.01 11.02
C LYS A 144 -4.35 0.53 10.97
N LYS A 145 -5.27 1.40 10.55
CA LYS A 145 -6.70 1.07 10.32
C LYS A 145 -7.22 1.76 9.07
N CYS A 146 -7.70 0.99 8.11
CA CYS A 146 -8.32 1.48 6.88
C CYS A 146 -9.78 1.05 6.77
N VAL A 147 -10.55 1.72 5.91
CA VAL A 147 -11.99 1.49 5.71
C VAL A 147 -12.28 1.46 4.21
N ASP A 148 -13.03 0.45 3.76
CA ASP A 148 -13.46 0.18 2.38
C ASP A 148 -12.35 -0.03 1.33
N GLU A 149 -11.23 0.68 1.45
CA GLU A 149 -10.12 0.70 0.51
C GLU A 149 -8.78 0.72 1.25
N PRO A 150 -7.69 0.19 0.66
CA PRO A 150 -6.40 0.14 1.31
C PRO A 150 -5.81 1.54 1.58
N GLU A 151 -6.12 2.51 0.73
CA GLU A 151 -5.66 3.92 0.76
C GLU A 151 -6.41 4.79 1.78
N LYS A 152 -7.69 4.47 2.04
CA LYS A 152 -8.57 5.24 2.93
C LYS A 152 -8.26 4.93 4.39
N CYS A 153 -7.20 5.55 4.89
CA CYS A 153 -6.75 5.34 6.24
C CYS A 153 -7.52 6.21 7.25
N THR A 154 -7.84 5.66 8.42
CA THR A 154 -8.43 6.38 9.56
C THR A 154 -7.44 6.56 10.70
N VAL A 155 -6.47 5.65 10.82
CA VAL A 155 -5.41 5.71 11.83
C VAL A 155 -4.10 5.32 11.18
N CYS A 156 -3.14 6.24 11.17
CA CYS A 156 -1.80 6.02 10.63
C CYS A 156 -0.93 5.19 11.58
N LYS A 157 0.10 4.52 11.03
CA LYS A 157 1.16 3.95 11.86
C LYS A 157 2.06 5.06 12.44
N GLU A 158 2.82 4.74 13.47
CA GLU A 158 3.81 5.66 14.03
C GLU A 158 4.81 6.09 12.94
N GLY A 159 5.21 7.36 12.95
CA GLY A 159 6.02 7.97 11.87
C GLY A 159 5.23 8.42 10.65
N PHE A 160 3.89 8.31 10.66
CA PHE A 160 3.03 8.86 9.64
C PHE A 160 1.97 9.79 10.26
N SER A 161 1.77 10.94 9.65
CA SER A 161 0.73 11.90 10.01
C SER A 161 -0.45 11.80 9.04
N PHE A 162 -1.66 12.01 9.53
CA PHE A 162 -2.85 11.98 8.68
C PHE A 162 -3.03 13.34 7.99
N ALA A 163 -2.89 13.37 6.67
CA ALA A 163 -3.08 14.57 5.87
C ALA A 163 -3.87 14.26 4.59
N ARG A 164 -4.88 15.09 4.30
CA ARG A 164 -5.69 15.02 3.07
C ARG A 164 -6.35 13.65 2.79
N GLY A 165 -6.67 12.87 3.82
CA GLY A 165 -7.32 11.56 3.66
C GLY A 165 -6.34 10.39 3.53
N SER A 166 -5.04 10.64 3.61
CA SER A 166 -3.99 9.61 3.52
C SER A 166 -2.95 9.80 4.63
N CYS A 167 -2.20 8.73 4.91
CA CYS A 167 -1.08 8.79 5.84
C CYS A 167 0.18 9.23 5.09
N ILE A 168 0.64 10.44 5.40
CA ILE A 168 1.89 10.98 4.86
C ILE A 168 3.04 10.69 5.85
N PRO A 169 4.25 10.45 5.36
CA PRO A 169 5.41 10.28 6.24
C PRO A 169 5.67 11.55 7.06
N ASP A 170 5.86 11.40 8.35
CA ASP A 170 6.27 12.47 9.26
C ASP A 170 7.78 12.35 9.51
N CYS A 171 8.55 12.65 8.48
CA CYS A 171 10.00 12.57 8.51
C CYS A 171 10.59 13.93 8.93
N GLU A 172 11.49 13.93 9.92
CA GLU A 172 12.16 15.14 10.38
C GLU A 172 13.00 15.77 9.24
N PRO A 173 13.17 17.11 9.23
CA PRO A 173 14.06 17.76 8.26
C PRO A 173 15.45 17.11 8.26
N GLY A 174 15.95 16.76 7.07
CA GLY A 174 17.20 16.00 6.92
C GLY A 174 17.00 14.50 6.73
N THR A 175 15.75 14.02 6.75
CA THR A 175 15.40 12.64 6.41
C THR A 175 14.45 12.57 5.23
N TYR A 176 14.45 11.44 4.51
CA TYR A 176 13.50 11.12 3.45
C TYR A 176 12.72 9.86 3.80
N PHE A 177 11.54 9.71 3.22
CA PHE A 177 10.75 8.50 3.39
C PHE A 177 11.23 7.41 2.44
N ASP A 178 11.80 6.35 3.00
CA ASP A 178 12.12 5.13 2.27
C ASP A 178 10.86 4.27 2.17
N SER A 179 10.31 4.13 0.96
CA SER A 179 9.10 3.36 0.70
C SER A 179 9.29 1.85 0.81
N GLU A 180 10.51 1.35 0.61
CA GLU A 180 10.80 -0.09 0.69
C GLU A 180 10.90 -0.54 2.15
N LEU A 181 11.59 0.27 2.97
CA LEU A 181 11.81 -0.01 4.39
C LEU A 181 10.71 0.58 5.28
N ILE A 182 9.83 1.42 4.73
CA ILE A 182 8.72 2.10 5.42
C ILE A 182 9.25 2.82 6.67
N LYS A 183 10.33 3.57 6.49
CA LYS A 183 11.00 4.31 7.57
C LYS A 183 11.66 5.57 7.02
N CYS A 184 11.94 6.53 7.88
CA CYS A 184 12.73 7.69 7.49
C CYS A 184 14.21 7.29 7.44
N GLY A 185 14.85 7.49 6.27
CA GLY A 185 16.29 7.35 6.06
C GLY A 185 16.95 8.72 6.07
N GLU A 186 18.25 8.80 6.37
CA GLU A 186 18.97 10.06 6.35
C GLU A 186 19.28 10.53 4.92
N CYS A 187 19.16 11.84 4.70
CA CYS A 187 19.62 12.46 3.47
C CYS A 187 21.14 12.38 3.33
N HIS A 188 21.64 12.53 2.10
CA HIS A 188 23.06 12.78 1.88
C HIS A 188 23.51 14.03 2.66
N HIS A 189 24.69 13.99 3.28
CA HIS A 189 25.18 15.05 4.19
C HIS A 189 25.30 16.45 3.57
N THR A 190 25.26 16.56 2.24
CA THR A 190 25.25 17.84 1.50
C THR A 190 23.88 18.51 1.46
N CYS A 191 22.85 17.83 1.96
CA CYS A 191 21.45 18.17 1.74
C CYS A 191 20.73 18.38 3.07
N GLN A 192 19.97 19.47 3.14
CA GLN A 192 19.12 19.80 4.28
C GLN A 192 17.78 19.06 4.18
N THR A 193 17.23 18.92 2.98
CA THR A 193 16.03 18.12 2.71
C THR A 193 16.19 17.41 1.37
N CYS A 194 15.71 16.18 1.27
CA CYS A 194 15.88 15.33 0.09
C CYS A 194 14.62 14.51 -0.19
N VAL A 195 14.51 14.00 -1.42
CA VAL A 195 13.51 12.98 -1.80
C VAL A 195 14.07 11.56 -1.75
N GLY A 196 15.38 11.41 -1.60
CA GLY A 196 16.08 10.12 -1.58
C GLY A 196 17.52 10.24 -1.06
N PRO A 197 18.23 9.11 -0.98
CA PRO A 197 19.57 9.05 -0.37
C PRO A 197 20.68 9.63 -1.25
N SER A 198 20.44 9.82 -2.55
CA SER A 198 21.46 10.33 -3.47
C SER A 198 21.74 11.81 -3.26
N ARG A 199 22.97 12.23 -3.54
CA ARG A 199 23.37 13.65 -3.61
C ARG A 199 22.66 14.44 -4.72
N GLU A 200 22.04 13.76 -5.68
CA GLU A 200 21.28 14.34 -6.79
C GLU A 200 19.77 14.45 -6.49
N GLU A 201 19.32 13.91 -5.36
CA GLU A 201 17.92 13.87 -4.93
C GLU A 201 17.61 14.93 -3.87
N CYS A 202 18.34 16.04 -3.91
CA CYS A 202 18.28 17.07 -2.88
C CYS A 202 17.33 18.20 -3.28
N ILE A 203 16.42 18.53 -2.37
CA ILE A 203 15.46 19.63 -2.52
C ILE A 203 16.11 20.93 -2.03
N HIS A 204 16.72 20.89 -0.84
CA HIS A 204 17.45 22.01 -0.27
C HIS A 204 18.86 21.56 0.14
N CYS A 205 19.85 22.37 -0.21
CA CYS A 205 21.23 22.15 0.20
C CYS A 205 21.45 22.53 1.67
N ALA A 206 22.36 21.81 2.33
CA ALA A 206 22.80 22.14 3.68
C ALA A 206 23.52 23.50 3.72
N ALA A 207 23.70 24.05 4.93
CA ALA A 207 24.42 25.30 5.13
C ALA A 207 25.83 25.22 4.48
N ASN A 208 26.25 26.30 3.81
CA ASN A 208 27.50 26.42 3.05
C ASN A 208 27.60 25.58 1.77
N PHE A 209 26.55 24.86 1.36
CA PHE A 209 26.49 24.25 0.03
C PHE A 209 25.69 25.12 -0.94
N HIS A 210 25.97 24.95 -2.23
CA HIS A 210 25.33 25.67 -3.32
C HIS A 210 24.68 24.68 -4.27
N PHE A 211 23.52 25.04 -4.79
CA PHE A 211 22.80 24.20 -5.73
C PHE A 211 23.34 24.42 -7.15
N GLN A 212 23.84 23.36 -7.77
CA GLN A 212 24.34 23.38 -9.15
C GLN A 212 23.95 22.07 -9.84
N ASP A 213 23.24 22.14 -10.97
CA ASP A 213 22.92 20.96 -11.80
C ASP A 213 22.33 19.78 -10.99
N TRP A 214 21.31 20.03 -10.16
CA TRP A 214 20.63 19.04 -9.30
C TRP A 214 21.45 18.44 -8.15
N LYS A 215 22.66 18.94 -7.91
CA LYS A 215 23.51 18.52 -6.79
C LYS A 215 23.88 19.71 -5.91
N CYS A 216 24.16 19.41 -4.64
CA CYS A 216 24.69 20.36 -3.68
C CYS A 216 26.22 20.27 -3.67
N VAL A 217 26.88 21.35 -4.06
CA VAL A 217 28.35 21.45 -4.15
C VAL A 217 28.89 22.45 -3.12
N PRO A 218 30.08 22.24 -2.55
CA PRO A 218 30.65 23.16 -1.55
C PRO A 218 31.06 24.51 -2.14
N ALA A 219 31.30 24.58 -3.45
CA ALA A 219 31.60 25.81 -4.18
C ALA A 219 31.09 25.68 -5.63
N CYS A 220 30.73 26.80 -6.24
CA CYS A 220 30.36 26.83 -7.65
C CYS A 220 31.59 26.53 -8.54
N GLY A 221 31.40 25.69 -9.56
CA GLY A 221 32.46 25.38 -10.51
C GLY A 221 32.89 26.56 -11.36
N GLU A 222 33.97 26.41 -12.14
CA GLU A 222 34.42 27.45 -13.08
C GLU A 222 33.32 27.85 -14.06
N GLY A 223 33.19 29.15 -14.34
CA GLY A 223 32.12 29.71 -15.16
C GLY A 223 30.77 29.82 -14.45
N PHE A 224 30.71 29.61 -13.13
CA PHE A 224 29.53 29.86 -12.31
C PHE A 224 29.86 30.75 -11.12
N TYR A 225 28.87 31.50 -10.65
CA TYR A 225 28.94 32.33 -9.45
C TYR A 225 27.76 32.04 -8.51
N PRO A 226 27.93 32.16 -7.19
CA PRO A 226 26.85 31.94 -6.24
C PRO A 226 25.91 33.15 -6.20
N GLU A 227 24.63 32.94 -6.45
CA GLU A 227 23.57 33.95 -6.35
C GLU A 227 22.57 33.58 -5.24
N GLU A 228 22.14 34.56 -4.45
CA GLU A 228 21.09 34.40 -3.45
C GLU A 228 19.72 34.57 -4.11
N MET A 229 18.91 33.52 -4.06
CA MET A 229 17.55 33.53 -4.59
C MET A 229 16.54 33.76 -3.46
N PRO A 230 15.64 34.75 -3.56
CA PRO A 230 14.59 34.97 -2.57
C PRO A 230 13.75 33.70 -2.37
N GLY A 231 13.61 33.25 -1.12
CA GLY A 231 12.81 32.08 -0.76
C GLY A 231 13.57 30.75 -0.74
N LEU A 232 14.87 30.72 -1.06
CA LEU A 232 15.72 29.54 -0.90
C LEU A 232 16.70 29.71 0.26
N PRO A 233 16.91 28.66 1.09
CA PRO A 233 17.85 28.72 2.21
C PRO A 233 19.32 28.61 1.78
N HIS A 234 19.60 28.37 0.49
CA HIS A 234 20.93 28.18 -0.06
C HIS A 234 21.15 29.01 -1.33
N LYS A 235 22.42 29.26 -1.67
CA LYS A 235 22.79 29.94 -2.92
C LYS A 235 22.65 28.99 -4.11
N VAL A 236 22.36 29.55 -5.28
CA VAL A 236 22.26 28.82 -6.53
C VAL A 236 23.42 29.24 -7.42
N CYS A 237 24.13 28.26 -8.00
CA CYS A 237 25.22 28.52 -8.92
C CYS A 237 24.65 28.93 -10.28
N ARG A 238 24.80 30.21 -10.61
CA ARG A 238 24.40 30.79 -11.87
C ARG A 238 25.57 30.86 -12.83
N ARG A 239 25.30 30.61 -14.11
CA ARG A 239 26.29 30.67 -15.18
C ARG A 239 26.76 32.12 -15.41
N CYS A 240 28.06 32.31 -15.59
CA CYS A 240 28.66 33.54 -16.11
C CYS A 240 28.36 33.72 -17.61
N ASP A 241 28.51 34.95 -18.14
CA ASP A 241 28.40 35.18 -19.59
C ASP A 241 29.40 34.29 -20.36
N GLU A 242 29.07 33.89 -21.59
CA GLU A 242 29.83 32.87 -22.32
C GLU A 242 31.31 33.23 -22.56
N SER A 243 31.64 34.51 -22.66
CA SER A 243 33.00 35.02 -22.81
C SER A 243 33.82 35.03 -21.51
N CYS A 244 33.15 34.82 -20.38
CA CYS A 244 33.72 34.90 -19.05
C CYS A 244 34.07 33.51 -18.49
N LEU A 245 35.26 33.38 -17.92
CA LEU A 245 35.74 32.18 -17.22
C LEU A 245 35.40 32.23 -15.71
N SER A 246 35.50 33.41 -15.09
CA SER A 246 35.16 33.62 -13.68
C SER A 246 34.47 34.96 -13.50
N CYS A 247 33.30 34.99 -12.87
CA CYS A 247 32.51 36.20 -12.61
C CYS A 247 32.10 36.28 -11.13
N GLU A 248 31.81 37.50 -10.65
CA GLU A 248 31.47 37.76 -9.25
C GLU A 248 30.26 38.69 -9.12
N GLY A 249 29.25 38.27 -8.36
CA GLY A 249 28.04 39.05 -8.07
C GLY A 249 27.04 39.19 -9.24
N SER A 250 27.49 39.09 -10.49
CA SER A 250 26.62 39.13 -11.67
C SER A 250 27.28 38.42 -12.86
N SER A 251 26.49 37.91 -13.81
CA SER A 251 27.00 37.24 -15.02
C SER A 251 27.90 38.15 -15.88
N ARG A 252 27.69 39.48 -15.78
CA ARG A 252 28.41 40.53 -16.51
C ARG A 252 29.63 41.10 -15.79
N ASN A 253 29.85 40.71 -14.54
CA ASN A 253 30.96 41.22 -13.74
C ASN A 253 32.08 40.18 -13.73
N CYS A 254 32.76 40.10 -14.87
CA CYS A 254 33.80 39.13 -15.13
C CYS A 254 35.14 39.56 -14.52
N SER A 255 35.79 38.66 -13.79
CA SER A 255 37.14 38.85 -13.28
C SER A 255 38.20 38.20 -14.18
N ARG A 256 37.82 37.18 -14.95
CA ARG A 256 38.75 36.47 -15.83
C ARG A 256 38.06 35.97 -17.10
N CYS A 257 38.59 36.31 -18.27
CA CYS A 257 38.03 35.92 -19.56
C CYS A 257 38.50 34.55 -20.04
N LYS A 258 37.69 33.91 -20.89
CA LYS A 258 38.12 32.71 -21.65
C LYS A 258 39.19 33.06 -22.67
N THR A 259 39.93 32.05 -23.13
CA THR A 259 40.97 32.22 -24.16
C THR A 259 40.40 32.86 -25.44
N GLY A 260 41.09 33.88 -25.98
CA GLY A 260 40.63 34.63 -27.16
C GLY A 260 39.81 35.89 -26.86
N PHE A 261 39.51 36.16 -25.58
CA PHE A 261 38.84 37.36 -25.12
C PHE A 261 39.77 38.20 -24.23
N THR A 262 39.64 39.52 -24.33
CA THR A 262 40.37 40.47 -23.48
C THR A 262 39.43 41.07 -22.45
N LEU A 263 39.88 41.16 -21.19
CA LEU A 263 39.14 41.77 -20.10
C LEU A 263 39.18 43.29 -20.24
N LEU A 264 38.02 43.92 -20.39
CA LEU A 264 37.87 45.38 -20.47
C LEU A 264 36.81 45.83 -19.46
N GLY A 265 37.28 46.47 -18.39
CA GLY A 265 36.47 46.72 -17.21
C GLY A 265 36.03 45.41 -16.57
N SER A 266 34.72 45.19 -16.50
CA SER A 266 34.12 43.95 -16.01
C SER A 266 33.63 43.02 -17.13
N THR A 267 33.84 43.36 -18.39
CA THR A 267 33.29 42.63 -19.55
C THR A 267 34.40 42.05 -20.43
N CYS A 268 34.16 40.85 -20.95
CA CYS A 268 35.08 40.16 -21.85
C CYS A 268 34.65 40.36 -23.30
N ILE A 269 35.51 41.01 -24.09
CA ILE A 269 35.27 41.25 -25.51
C ILE A 269 36.26 40.47 -26.39
N THR A 270 35.87 40.14 -27.61
CA THR A 270 36.71 39.37 -28.54
C THR A 270 37.86 40.24 -29.05
N ASN A 271 39.04 39.64 -29.26
CA ASN A 271 40.21 40.36 -29.78
C ASN A 271 39.97 41.05 -31.14
N HIS A 272 39.00 40.58 -31.93
CA HIS A 272 38.64 41.19 -33.23
C HIS A 272 37.74 42.43 -33.13
N THR A 273 37.18 42.73 -31.96
CA THR A 273 36.30 43.90 -31.76
C THR A 273 37.03 45.15 -31.25
N CYS A 274 38.28 44.99 -30.79
CA CYS A 274 39.12 46.07 -30.29
C CYS A 274 40.33 46.29 -31.21
N SER A 275 40.09 46.89 -32.38
CA SER A 275 41.16 47.47 -33.19
C SER A 275 41.33 48.91 -32.76
N ASN A 276 42.40 49.20 -31.99
CA ASN A 276 42.79 50.59 -31.80
C ASN A 276 43.20 51.16 -33.16
N ALA A 277 42.56 52.25 -33.54
CA ALA A 277 43.04 53.13 -34.59
C ALA A 277 44.34 53.82 -34.12
N ASP A 278 44.90 54.67 -34.98
CA ASP A 278 46.16 55.36 -34.71
C ASP A 278 46.16 56.09 -33.35
N GLU A 279 47.31 56.08 -32.68
CA GLU A 279 47.47 56.64 -31.33
C GLU A 279 47.13 58.14 -31.29
N THR A 280 47.43 58.87 -32.38
CA THR A 280 47.08 60.30 -32.51
C THR A 280 45.58 60.52 -32.67
N PHE A 281 44.89 59.64 -33.39
CA PHE A 281 43.44 59.68 -33.53
C PHE A 281 42.76 59.40 -32.19
N CYS A 282 43.28 58.45 -31.40
CA CYS A 282 42.69 58.13 -30.12
C CYS A 282 42.94 59.19 -29.03
N GLU A 283 44.07 59.89 -29.06
CA GLU A 283 44.29 61.07 -28.22
C GLU A 283 43.43 62.28 -28.67
N MET A 284 43.14 62.41 -29.97
CA MET A 284 42.16 63.40 -30.47
C MET A 284 40.74 63.09 -29.97
N VAL A 285 40.32 61.83 -30.04
CA VAL A 285 39.01 61.37 -29.55
C VAL A 285 38.87 61.65 -28.06
N LYS A 286 39.93 61.43 -27.27
CA LYS A 286 39.97 61.71 -25.84
C LYS A 286 39.94 63.19 -25.51
N SER A 287 40.79 64.00 -26.14
CA SER A 287 40.84 65.46 -25.90
C SER A 287 39.51 66.16 -26.26
N ASN A 288 38.76 65.61 -27.20
CA ASN A 288 37.44 66.11 -27.59
C ASN A 288 36.25 65.44 -26.86
N ARG A 289 36.50 64.61 -25.83
CA ARG A 289 35.45 63.89 -25.06
C ARG A 289 34.49 63.05 -25.91
N LEU A 290 34.97 62.55 -27.05
CA LEU A 290 34.16 61.76 -27.99
C LEU A 290 34.00 60.28 -27.57
N CYS A 291 34.61 59.91 -26.44
CA CYS A 291 34.57 58.59 -25.83
C CYS A 291 33.18 58.16 -25.34
N GLU A 292 32.18 59.03 -25.35
CA GLU A 292 30.79 58.67 -25.01
C GLU A 292 30.04 57.96 -26.15
N ARG A 293 30.57 58.01 -27.38
CA ARG A 293 29.92 57.39 -28.55
C ARG A 293 30.48 55.99 -28.81
N LYS A 294 29.58 55.00 -28.92
CA LYS A 294 29.90 53.59 -29.20
C LYS A 294 30.87 53.40 -30.38
N LEU A 295 30.76 54.21 -31.44
CA LEU A 295 31.65 54.15 -32.60
C LEU A 295 33.11 54.45 -32.21
N PHE A 296 33.36 55.50 -31.42
CA PHE A 296 34.72 55.88 -31.04
C PHE A 296 35.29 55.00 -29.93
N ILE A 297 34.44 54.42 -29.07
CA ILE A 297 34.85 53.38 -28.12
C ILE A 297 35.36 52.14 -28.86
N GLN A 298 34.75 51.76 -29.98
CA GLN A 298 35.17 50.60 -30.77
C GLN A 298 36.55 50.81 -31.43
N PHE A 299 36.86 52.04 -31.87
CA PHE A 299 38.13 52.38 -32.51
C PHE A 299 39.23 52.86 -31.57
N CYS A 300 38.90 53.34 -30.37
CA CYS A 300 39.85 53.88 -29.40
C CYS A 300 39.60 53.33 -28.00
N CYS A 301 39.33 52.02 -27.96
CA CYS A 301 38.91 51.29 -26.78
C CYS A 301 39.90 51.43 -25.62
N ARG A 302 41.20 51.47 -25.90
CA ARG A 302 42.23 51.62 -24.86
C ARG A 302 42.28 53.05 -24.29
N THR A 303 42.18 54.05 -25.14
CA THR A 303 42.32 55.48 -24.76
C THR A 303 41.05 56.05 -24.11
N CYS A 304 39.88 55.53 -24.49
CA CYS A 304 38.59 55.99 -23.98
C CYS A 304 38.13 55.33 -22.68
N LEU A 305 38.69 54.17 -22.31
CA LEU A 305 38.26 53.41 -21.12
C LEU A 305 39.33 53.32 -20.02
N LEU A 306 40.58 53.74 -20.27
CA LEU A 306 41.64 53.83 -19.24
C LEU A 306 41.60 55.13 -18.41
N ALA A 307 40.71 56.07 -18.73
CA ALA A 307 40.49 57.28 -17.95
C ALA A 307 39.00 57.34 -17.56
N GLY A 308 38.64 56.52 -16.57
CA GLY A 308 37.57 56.88 -15.64
C GLY A 308 38.12 57.88 -14.64
#